data_AF-A0A7H4M8E7-F1
#
_entry.id   AF-A0A7H4M8E7-F1
#
_cell.length_a   1.000
_cell.length_b   1.000
_cell.length_c   1.000
_cell.angle_alpha   90.00
_cell.angle_beta   90.00
_cell.angle_gamma   90.00
#
_symmetry.space_group_name_H-M   'P 1'
#
loop_
_entity.id
_entity.type
_entity.pdbx_description
1 polymer ?
#
loop_
_entity_poly.entity_id
_entity_poly.type
_entity_poly.pdbx_seq_one_letter_code
_entity_poly.pdbx_strand_id
1 'polypeptide(L)'
;MQSLSPTSRYLLALKEGSHQPDDVQQEAVSRLDTIYQELQTQPAPVASGGGLRAKFGKLLGKREPAAERRLSAACICGAAWGGEKPG
;
A
#
# COMPACT_ATOMS: atom_id res chain seq x y z
N MET A 1 -13.68 -8.23 1.55
CA MET A 1 -12.84 -7.77 2.68
C MET A 1 -13.06 -6.26 2.81
N GLN A 2 -13.74 -5.78 3.86
CA GLN A 2 -13.91 -4.35 4.12
C GLN A 2 -12.54 -3.73 4.47
N SER A 3 -12.19 -2.59 3.89
CA SER A 3 -10.94 -1.89 4.23
C SER A 3 -11.14 -1.06 5.50
N LEU A 4 -10.31 -1.27 6.52
CA LEU A 4 -10.30 -0.43 7.71
C LEU A 4 -9.65 0.92 7.39
N SER A 5 -10.09 1.99 8.06
CA SER A 5 -9.40 3.28 8.01
C SER A 5 -8.01 3.19 8.65
N PRO A 6 -7.06 4.07 8.26
CA PRO A 6 -5.76 4.15 8.91
C PRO A 6 -5.86 4.32 10.43
N THR A 7 -6.75 5.19 10.90
CA THR A 7 -6.98 5.41 12.35
C THR A 7 -7.46 4.16 13.06
N SER A 8 -8.40 3.40 12.46
CA SER A 8 -8.91 2.16 13.06
C SER A 8 -7.80 1.10 13.21
N ARG A 9 -6.92 0.98 12.22
CA ARG A 9 -5.77 0.06 12.30
C ARG A 9 -4.79 0.48 13.38
N TYR A 10 -4.54 1.79 13.51
CA TYR A 10 -3.63 2.31 14.52
C TYR A 10 -4.12 2.07 15.94
N LEU A 11 -5.41 2.32 16.22
CA LEU A 11 -6.01 2.03 17.53
C LEU A 11 -5.94 0.54 17.89
N LEU A 12 -6.11 -0.35 16.91
CA LEU A 12 -5.95 -1.78 17.13
C LEU A 12 -4.50 -2.13 17.52
N ALA A 13 -3.51 -1.56 16.83
CA ALA A 13 -2.11 -1.78 17.12
C ALA A 13 -1.69 -1.30 18.53
N LEU A 14 -2.25 -0.16 18.97
CA LEU A 14 -2.08 0.33 20.35
C LEU A 14 -2.72 -0.62 21.37
N LYS A 15 -3.93 -1.11 21.10
CA LYS A 15 -4.63 -2.06 21.98
C LYS A 15 -3.88 -3.40 22.11
N GLU A 16 -3.24 -3.83 21.02
CA GLU A 16 -2.39 -5.02 20.98
C GLU A 16 -1.02 -4.79 21.62
N GLY A 17 -0.68 -3.55 21.97
CA GLY A 17 0.61 -3.18 22.55
C GLY A 17 1.78 -3.31 21.58
N SER A 18 1.53 -3.43 20.28
CA SER A 18 2.57 -3.55 19.25
C SER A 18 3.25 -2.20 18.96
N HIS A 19 2.61 -1.09 19.33
CA HIS A 19 3.10 0.26 19.14
C HIS A 19 2.90 1.08 20.44
N GLN A 20 3.80 2.03 20.68
CA GLN A 20 3.64 3.04 21.72
C GLN A 20 3.01 4.29 21.11
N PRO A 21 2.09 4.97 21.82
CA PRO A 21 1.53 6.21 21.34
C PRO A 21 2.59 7.31 21.37
N ASP A 22 2.91 7.87 20.21
CA ASP A 22 3.77 9.05 20.08
C ASP A 22 3.18 10.06 19.10
N ASP A 23 3.57 11.32 19.28
CA ASP A 23 2.99 12.44 18.54
C ASP A 23 3.28 12.37 17.03
N VAL A 24 4.44 11.82 16.63
CA VAL A 24 4.82 11.69 15.22
C VAL A 24 3.96 10.63 14.53
N GLN A 25 3.73 9.51 15.21
CA GLN A 25 2.82 8.47 14.71
C GLN A 25 1.39 8.99 14.58
N GLN A 26 0.88 9.71 15.58
CA GLN A 26 -0.47 10.28 15.54
C GLN A 26 -0.62 11.25 14.37
N GLU A 27 0.38 12.10 14.15
CA GLU A 27 0.41 13.07 13.04
C GLU A 27 0.43 12.35 11.68
N ALA A 28 1.26 11.33 11.53
CA ALA A 28 1.33 10.52 10.33
C ALA A 28 0.00 9.80 10.06
N VAL A 29 -0.60 9.20 11.09
CA VAL A 29 -1.91 8.52 10.99
C VAL A 29 -2.99 9.52 10.60
N SER A 30 -2.98 10.72 11.16
CA SER A 30 -3.92 11.79 10.81
C SER A 30 -3.80 12.19 9.34
N ARG A 31 -2.58 12.38 8.81
CA ARG A 31 -2.37 12.68 7.38
C ARG A 31 -2.86 11.55 6.48
N LEU A 32 -2.60 10.29 6.87
CA LEU A 32 -3.07 9.13 6.12
C LEU A 32 -4.60 9.03 6.11
N ASP A 33 -5.26 9.38 7.21
CA ASP A 33 -6.71 9.36 7.29
C ASP A 33 -7.34 10.40 6.35
N THR A 34 -6.76 11.61 6.29
CA THR A 34 -7.15 12.64 5.30
C THR A 34 -7.04 12.11 3.87
N ILE A 35 -5.88 11.54 3.49
CA ILE A 35 -5.67 10.97 2.14
C ILE A 35 -6.67 9.83 1.87
N TYR A 36 -6.94 8.99 2.86
CA TYR A 36 -7.89 7.89 2.73
C TYR A 36 -9.32 8.39 2.47
N GLN A 37 -9.73 9.49 3.10
CA GLN A 37 -11.02 10.12 2.83
C GLN A 37 -11.06 10.79 1.45
N GLU A 38 -9.99 11.48 1.05
CA GLU A 38 -9.87 12.08 -0.29
C GLU A 38 -9.96 11.02 -1.40
N LEU A 39 -9.34 9.85 -1.21
CA LEU A 39 -9.42 8.74 -2.18
C LEU A 39 -10.80 8.09 -2.24
N GLN A 40 -11.53 8.04 -1.13
CA GLN A 40 -12.91 7.51 -1.12
C GLN A 40 -13.91 8.48 -1.74
N THR A 41 -13.68 9.78 -1.55
CA THR A 41 -14.55 10.83 -2.06
C THR A 41 -14.23 11.19 -3.52
N GLN A 42 -13.07 10.77 -4.04
CA GLN A 42 -12.74 10.99 -5.43
C GLN A 42 -13.70 10.23 -6.35
N PRO A 43 -14.48 10.95 -7.19
CA PRO A 43 -15.26 10.29 -8.22
C PRO A 43 -14.28 9.58 -9.17
N ALA A 44 -14.59 8.33 -9.52
CA ALA A 44 -13.82 7.59 -10.51
C ALA A 44 -13.63 8.50 -11.74
N PRO A 45 -12.39 8.68 -12.25
CA PRO A 45 -12.18 9.51 -13.42
C PRO A 45 -13.08 8.92 -14.51
N VAL A 46 -14.07 9.72 -14.94
CA VAL A 46 -14.91 9.35 -16.08
C VAL A 46 -13.93 8.97 -17.18
N ALA A 47 -14.00 7.72 -17.62
CA ALA A 47 -13.14 7.21 -18.68
C ALA A 47 -13.57 7.93 -19.98
N SER A 48 -13.14 9.18 -20.13
CA SER A 48 -13.24 9.90 -21.39
C SER A 48 -12.23 9.22 -22.30
N GLY A 49 -12.76 8.30 -23.11
CA GLY A 49 -12.00 7.41 -23.95
C GLY A 49 -11.01 8.16 -24.84
N GLY A 50 -9.83 7.57 -25.00
CA GLY A 50 -8.99 7.83 -26.17
C GLY A 50 -7.93 8.93 -26.03
N GLY A 51 -7.22 9.03 -24.91
CA GLY A 51 -6.04 9.89 -24.78
C GLY A 51 -4.76 9.09 -24.54
N LEU A 52 -3.67 9.42 -25.27
CA LEU A 52 -2.28 8.91 -25.23
C LEU A 52 -2.04 7.40 -25.03
N ARG A 53 -2.57 6.76 -23.98
CA ARG A 53 -2.44 5.32 -23.68
C ARG A 53 -2.90 4.41 -24.83
N ALA A 54 -3.97 4.77 -25.54
CA ALA A 54 -4.44 4.03 -26.71
C ALA A 54 -3.44 4.07 -27.89
N LYS A 55 -2.62 5.13 -27.99
CA LYS A 55 -1.59 5.27 -29.03
C LYS A 55 -0.31 4.54 -28.65
N PHE A 56 0.05 4.49 -27.36
CA PHE A 56 1.16 3.67 -26.87
C PHE A 56 0.86 2.16 -26.91
N GLY A 57 -0.41 1.75 -26.72
CA GLY A 57 -0.80 0.34 -26.87
C GLY A 57 -0.62 -0.21 -28.28
N LYS A 58 -0.79 0.62 -29.31
CA LYS A 58 -0.51 0.24 -30.72
C LYS A 58 0.98 0.16 -31.06
N LEU A 59 1.85 0.81 -30.27
CA LEU A 59 3.29 0.83 -30.52
C LEU A 59 4.07 -0.20 -29.67
N LEU A 60 3.47 -0.69 -28.58
CA LEU A 60 4.04 -1.75 -27.72
C LEU A 60 3.51 -3.16 -28.05
N GLY A 61 2.74 -3.29 -29.12
CA GLY A 61 2.22 -4.58 -29.58
C GLY A 61 3.19 -5.29 -30.53
N LYS A 62 4.19 -6.00 -29.97
CA LYS A 62 4.73 -7.28 -30.50
C LYS A 62 5.98 -7.73 -29.71
N ARG A 63 5.80 -8.69 -28.80
CA ARG A 63 6.53 -9.98 -28.71
C ARG A 63 6.18 -10.71 -27.41
N GLU A 64 5.60 -11.89 -27.55
CA GLU A 64 5.57 -12.95 -26.53
C GLU A 64 6.87 -13.79 -26.64
N PRO A 65 7.13 -14.74 -25.72
CA PRO A 65 7.78 -14.56 -24.43
C PRO A 65 9.21 -15.13 -24.45
N ALA A 66 10.19 -14.43 -23.88
CA ALA A 66 11.50 -14.99 -23.64
C ALA A 66 12.05 -14.50 -22.31
N ALA A 67 12.60 -15.46 -21.59
CA ALA A 67 13.10 -15.36 -20.24
C ALA A 67 14.14 -14.25 -20.03
N GLU A 68 14.34 -13.98 -18.74
CA GLU A 68 15.62 -13.62 -18.12
C GLU A 68 15.65 -12.23 -17.43
N ARG A 69 15.26 -12.28 -16.15
CA ARG A 69 16.11 -11.93 -15.01
C ARG A 69 16.63 -10.49 -14.94
N ARG A 70 16.13 -9.75 -13.94
CA ARG A 70 16.98 -9.04 -12.98
C ARG A 70 16.21 -8.74 -11.69
N LEU A 71 16.92 -8.98 -10.60
CA LEU A 71 16.50 -8.95 -9.22
C LEU A 71 16.31 -7.52 -8.70
N SER A 72 15.63 -7.47 -7.56
CA SER A 72 15.81 -6.51 -6.46
C SER A 72 14.86 -5.32 -6.40
N ALA A 73 13.81 -5.48 -5.61
CA ALA A 73 13.38 -4.53 -4.57
C ALA A 73 12.23 -5.13 -3.72
N ALA A 74 12.43 -6.35 -3.21
CA ALA A 74 11.64 -6.82 -2.08
C ALA A 74 12.47 -6.53 -0.82
N CYS A 75 12.36 -5.30 -0.31
CA CYS A 75 12.80 -5.03 1.05
C CYS A 75 11.81 -5.74 1.98
N ILE A 76 12.15 -6.98 2.36
CA ILE A 76 11.47 -7.71 3.43
C ILE A 76 11.93 -7.04 4.73
N CYS A 77 11.25 -5.98 5.14
CA CYS A 77 11.25 -5.57 6.54
C CYS A 77 10.31 -6.52 7.28
N GLY A 78 10.87 -7.46 8.04
CA GLY A 78 10.08 -8.34 8.90
C GLY A 78 10.77 -9.64 9.32
N ALA A 79 12.02 -9.59 9.80
CA ALA A 79 12.65 -10.73 10.45
C ALA A 79 13.22 -10.30 11.80
N ALA A 80 12.37 -10.24 12.83
CA ALA A 80 12.75 -10.24 14.25
C ALA A 80 11.51 -10.40 15.16
N TRP A 81 10.86 -11.55 15.13
CA TRP A 81 10.07 -12.03 16.28
C TRP A 81 10.62 -13.40 16.67
N GLY A 82 11.70 -13.37 17.45
CA GLY A 82 12.24 -14.53 18.13
C GLY A 82 11.46 -14.80 19.40
N GLY A 83 10.97 -16.02 19.55
CA GLY A 83 10.27 -16.46 20.75
C GLY A 83 10.20 -17.98 20.80
N GLU A 84 11.28 -18.61 21.29
CA GLU A 84 11.22 -19.99 21.76
C GLU A 84 11.73 -20.00 23.21
N LYS A 85 10.84 -20.39 24.14
CA LYS A 85 11.16 -20.64 25.55
C LYS A 85 11.47 -22.12 25.72
N PRO A 86 12.53 -22.50 26.45
CA PRO A 86 12.67 -23.87 26.94
C PRO A 86 11.90 -24.05 28.25
N GLY A 87 11.20 -25.17 28.36
CA GLY A 87 10.72 -25.78 29.60
C GLY A 87 11.50 -27.04 29.90
#